data_AF-A0A9W6XX28-F1
#
_entry.id   AF-A0A9W6XX28-F1
#
_cell.length_a   1.000
_cell.length_b   1.000
_cell.length_c   1.000
_cell.angle_alpha   90.00
_cell.angle_beta   90.00
_cell.angle_gamma   90.00
#
_symmetry.space_group_name_H-M   'P 1'
#
loop_
_entity.id
_entity.type
_entity.pdbx_description
1 polymer ?
#
loop_
_entity_poly.entity_id
_entity_poly.type
_entity_poly.pdbx_seq_one_letter_code
_entity_poly.pdbx_strand_id
1 'polypeptide(L)'
;MVKLLCAVVGVAGSAFPVEIDASQLVGDLKKAIWEEIKEMFIHDDKFRSVVASRLQLFLAKKDGEWLTDDDDLDKMLQNQVDTSKMKELRASWKLNKPNLFGPDVSLREDVIHVLVLVPGQRLSVGAAALREPHPVRKKRWEELNEVLDRNKRSKVNSAGESSTGYSYVSFTDVDKIMRARRYEQPSKVVENDKLDVLYAYLLLLTKAFGEIVTGKEAKRLHFIVPILACVCGLFDGEVRILAEETVTGKRVHGDGSFEFVIERGSKRVCIVEAKRDDFQQGLAQAYVGCEVLADVEGLTKLYSIVTNFKEWYFSRSLDDRIERFDATITIVNDIPTRESVKMIAEKIYSMLSDDDEPAVASNEAIL
;
A
#
# COMPACT_ATOMS: atom_id res chain seq x y z
N MET A 1 -30.15 -18.34 -19.30
CA MET A 1 -29.63 -17.02 -18.87
C MET A 1 -29.98 -16.81 -17.42
N VAL A 2 -29.05 -16.30 -16.63
CA VAL A 2 -29.26 -15.81 -15.26
C VAL A 2 -28.91 -14.32 -15.24
N LYS A 3 -29.62 -13.57 -14.40
CA LYS A 3 -29.36 -12.15 -14.16
C LYS A 3 -28.73 -12.01 -12.78
N LEU A 4 -27.48 -11.56 -12.74
CA LEU A 4 -26.73 -11.38 -11.50
C LEU A 4 -26.58 -9.89 -11.23
N LEU A 5 -26.97 -9.44 -10.04
CA LEU A 5 -26.71 -8.08 -9.60
C LEU A 5 -25.28 -8.00 -9.04
N CYS A 6 -24.48 -7.13 -9.61
CA CYS A 6 -23.08 -6.92 -9.27
C CYS A 6 -22.90 -5.54 -8.63
N ALA A 7 -21.97 -5.40 -7.69
CA ALA A 7 -21.61 -4.09 -7.15
C ALA A 7 -20.09 -3.94 -7.06
N VAL A 8 -19.59 -2.74 -7.36
CA VAL A 8 -18.16 -2.42 -7.30
C VAL A 8 -17.78 -1.98 -5.88
N VAL A 9 -16.84 -2.70 -5.26
CA VAL A 9 -16.32 -2.33 -3.95
C VAL A 9 -15.63 -0.95 -4.06
N GLY A 10 -15.89 -0.05 -3.11
CA GLY A 10 -15.35 1.31 -3.13
C GLY A 10 -16.19 2.34 -3.89
N VAL A 11 -17.32 1.94 -4.49
CA VAL A 11 -18.24 2.87 -5.19
C VAL A 11 -19.66 2.66 -4.68
N ALA A 12 -20.21 3.62 -3.93
CA ALA A 12 -21.63 3.59 -3.55
C ALA A 12 -22.54 3.75 -4.77
N GLY A 13 -23.72 3.13 -4.72
CA GLY A 13 -24.71 3.16 -5.78
C GLY A 13 -24.25 2.45 -7.05
N SER A 14 -23.26 1.56 -6.95
CA SER A 14 -22.65 0.88 -8.10
C SER A 14 -23.30 -0.47 -8.42
N ALA A 15 -24.54 -0.70 -7.97
CA ALA A 15 -25.27 -1.90 -8.34
C ALA A 15 -25.63 -1.87 -9.83
N PHE A 16 -25.25 -2.91 -10.58
CA PHE A 16 -25.61 -3.07 -11.99
C PHE A 16 -25.91 -4.53 -12.33
N PRO A 17 -26.87 -4.80 -13.22
CA PRO A 17 -27.19 -6.15 -13.63
C PRO A 17 -26.20 -6.67 -14.68
N VAL A 18 -25.91 -7.97 -14.63
CA VAL A 18 -25.19 -8.69 -15.67
C VAL A 18 -25.99 -9.91 -16.08
N GLU A 19 -26.28 -10.02 -17.38
CA GLU A 19 -26.95 -11.19 -17.95
C GLU A 19 -25.93 -12.17 -18.54
N ILE A 20 -25.96 -13.42 -18.08
CA ILE A 20 -24.99 -14.43 -18.50
C ILE A 20 -25.62 -15.83 -18.55
N ASP A 21 -25.08 -16.73 -19.39
CA ASP A 21 -25.47 -18.13 -19.38
C ASP A 21 -24.86 -18.85 -18.17
N ALA A 22 -25.69 -19.49 -17.34
CA ALA A 22 -25.25 -20.19 -16.14
C ALA A 22 -24.27 -21.36 -16.43
N SER A 23 -24.24 -21.88 -17.66
CA SER A 23 -23.28 -22.90 -18.07
C SER A 23 -21.85 -22.37 -18.28
N GLN A 24 -21.68 -21.05 -18.40
CA GLN A 24 -20.39 -20.39 -18.61
C GLN A 24 -19.51 -20.37 -17.36
N LEU A 25 -18.26 -19.95 -17.57
CA LEU A 25 -17.26 -19.85 -16.52
C LEU A 25 -17.31 -18.50 -15.81
N VAL A 26 -16.80 -18.45 -14.59
CA VAL A 26 -16.53 -17.20 -13.88
C VAL A 26 -15.58 -16.30 -14.69
N GLY A 27 -14.67 -16.85 -15.49
CA GLY A 27 -13.83 -16.08 -16.40
C GLY A 27 -14.64 -15.33 -17.48
N ASP A 28 -15.75 -15.89 -17.94
CA ASP A 28 -16.67 -15.22 -18.86
C ASP A 28 -17.50 -14.16 -18.12
N LEU A 29 -17.91 -14.44 -16.88
CA LEU A 29 -18.54 -13.44 -16.00
C LEU A 29 -17.62 -12.23 -15.77
N LYS A 30 -16.33 -12.44 -15.53
CA LYS A 30 -15.34 -11.36 -15.41
C LYS A 30 -15.31 -10.48 -16.67
N LYS A 31 -15.42 -11.07 -17.86
CA LYS A 31 -15.47 -10.31 -19.12
C LYS A 31 -16.76 -9.50 -19.22
N ALA A 32 -17.91 -10.12 -18.95
CA ALA A 32 -19.21 -9.44 -18.99
C ALA A 32 -19.25 -8.24 -18.02
N ILE A 33 -18.85 -8.45 -16.76
CA ILE A 33 -18.72 -7.40 -15.75
C ILE A 33 -17.78 -6.28 -16.21
N TRP A 34 -16.65 -6.64 -16.83
CA TRP A 34 -15.68 -5.65 -17.28
C TRP A 34 -16.21 -4.75 -18.39
N GLU A 35 -17.03 -5.26 -19.31
CA GLU A 35 -17.68 -4.43 -20.32
C GLU A 35 -18.64 -3.41 -19.69
N GLU A 36 -19.46 -3.82 -18.72
CA GLU A 36 -20.35 -2.90 -17.97
C GLU A 36 -19.55 -1.82 -17.23
N ILE A 37 -18.49 -2.22 -16.51
CA ILE A 37 -17.64 -1.29 -15.75
C ILE A 37 -16.97 -0.26 -16.67
N LYS A 38 -16.49 -0.67 -17.86
CA LYS A 38 -15.92 0.30 -18.80
C LYS A 38 -16.90 1.38 -19.21
N GLU A 39 -18.16 1.01 -19.47
CA GLU A 39 -19.17 1.97 -19.88
C GLU A 39 -19.53 2.91 -18.73
N MET A 40 -19.74 2.36 -17.52
CA MET A 40 -20.05 3.14 -16.32
C MET A 40 -18.94 4.11 -15.92
N PHE A 41 -17.68 3.71 -16.07
CA PHE A 41 -16.50 4.46 -15.57
C PHE A 41 -15.59 4.97 -16.70
N ILE A 42 -16.13 5.18 -17.90
CA ILE A 42 -15.36 5.59 -19.09
C ILE A 42 -14.55 6.88 -18.89
N HIS A 43 -15.00 7.75 -17.97
CA HIS A 43 -14.36 9.03 -17.63
C HIS A 43 -13.42 8.96 -16.42
N ASP A 44 -13.27 7.80 -15.77
CA ASP A 44 -12.36 7.63 -14.64
C ASP A 44 -11.07 6.92 -15.10
N ASP A 45 -9.96 7.66 -15.12
CA ASP A 45 -8.65 7.17 -15.54
C ASP A 45 -8.17 5.94 -14.74
N LYS A 46 -8.71 5.72 -13.54
CA LYS A 46 -8.40 4.53 -12.71
C LYS A 46 -8.85 3.23 -13.37
N PHE A 47 -9.92 3.26 -14.17
CA PHE A 47 -10.50 2.06 -14.78
C PHE A 47 -10.00 1.81 -16.21
N ARG A 48 -9.34 2.80 -16.85
CA ARG A 48 -8.80 2.68 -18.22
C ARG A 48 -7.76 1.58 -18.41
N SER A 49 -7.00 1.22 -17.37
CA SER A 49 -5.91 0.24 -17.44
C SER A 49 -6.29 -1.15 -16.91
N VAL A 50 -7.53 -1.32 -16.43
CA VAL A 50 -8.01 -2.58 -15.87
C VAL A 50 -8.41 -3.51 -17.01
N VAL A 51 -8.00 -4.78 -16.93
CA VAL A 51 -8.44 -5.85 -17.83
C VAL A 51 -9.27 -6.87 -17.06
N ALA A 52 -10.24 -7.51 -17.74
CA ALA A 52 -11.18 -8.45 -17.13
C ALA A 52 -10.52 -9.54 -16.26
N SER A 53 -9.36 -10.07 -16.67
CA SER A 53 -8.66 -11.12 -15.93
C SER A 53 -8.25 -10.70 -14.52
N ARG A 54 -8.04 -9.39 -14.30
CA ARG A 54 -7.58 -8.84 -13.02
C ARG A 54 -8.71 -8.50 -12.05
N LEU A 55 -9.98 -8.51 -12.49
CA LEU A 55 -11.11 -8.36 -11.58
C LEU A 55 -11.12 -9.51 -10.57
N GLN A 56 -11.29 -9.20 -9.28
CA GLN A 56 -11.57 -10.21 -8.27
C GLN A 56 -13.06 -10.21 -7.98
N LEU A 57 -13.67 -11.39 -8.03
CA LEU A 57 -15.11 -11.56 -7.83
C LEU A 57 -15.35 -12.36 -6.56
N PHE A 58 -16.27 -11.92 -5.72
CA PHE A 58 -16.66 -12.61 -4.50
C PHE A 58 -18.16 -12.84 -4.47
N LEU A 59 -18.60 -13.97 -3.89
CA LEU A 59 -20.02 -14.10 -3.54
C LEU A 59 -20.36 -13.03 -2.51
N ALA A 60 -21.41 -12.27 -2.79
CA ALA A 60 -21.94 -11.23 -1.92
C ALA A 60 -22.77 -11.83 -0.77
N LYS A 61 -22.18 -12.78 -0.05
CA LYS A 61 -22.81 -13.43 1.11
C LYS A 61 -22.09 -13.09 2.39
N LYS A 62 -22.86 -12.74 3.41
CA LYS A 62 -22.41 -12.57 4.80
C LYS A 62 -23.22 -13.51 5.67
N ASP A 63 -22.52 -14.35 6.45
CA ASP A 63 -23.14 -15.35 7.34
C ASP A 63 -24.17 -16.27 6.62
N GLY A 64 -23.93 -16.55 5.33
CA GLY A 64 -24.79 -17.42 4.50
C GLY A 64 -25.90 -16.71 3.72
N GLU A 65 -26.18 -15.46 4.07
CA GLU A 65 -27.24 -14.62 3.49
C GLU A 65 -26.69 -13.65 2.44
N TRP A 66 -27.48 -13.33 1.41
CA TRP A 66 -27.12 -12.33 0.41
C TRP A 66 -27.14 -10.91 1.01
N LEU A 67 -26.30 -10.03 0.46
CA LEU A 67 -26.32 -8.61 0.82
C LEU A 67 -27.48 -7.91 0.11
N THR A 68 -28.31 -7.19 0.85
CA THR A 68 -29.38 -6.35 0.30
C THR A 68 -28.82 -5.17 -0.48
N ASP A 69 -29.50 -4.73 -1.53
CA ASP A 69 -29.20 -3.50 -2.25
C ASP A 69 -29.89 -2.30 -1.57
N ASP A 70 -29.24 -1.73 -0.55
CA ASP A 70 -29.76 -0.64 0.27
C ASP A 70 -28.68 0.38 0.69
N ASP A 71 -29.08 1.42 1.42
CA ASP A 71 -28.17 2.46 1.93
C ASP A 71 -27.05 1.89 2.82
N ASP A 72 -27.26 0.72 3.45
CA ASP A 72 -26.25 0.10 4.30
C ASP A 72 -25.21 -0.65 3.47
N LEU A 73 -25.60 -1.25 2.35
CA LEU A 73 -24.67 -1.72 1.33
C LEU A 73 -23.80 -0.57 0.81
N ASP A 74 -24.38 0.58 0.48
CA ASP A 74 -23.62 1.72 -0.05
C ASP A 74 -22.55 2.20 0.94
N LYS A 75 -22.92 2.29 2.22
CA LYS A 75 -21.96 2.54 3.29
C LYS A 75 -20.91 1.44 3.37
N MET A 76 -21.27 0.17 3.17
CA MET A 76 -20.33 -0.95 3.21
C MET A 76 -19.35 -0.94 2.04
N LEU A 77 -19.83 -0.65 0.82
CA LEU A 77 -19.01 -0.52 -0.38
C LEU A 77 -18.00 0.63 -0.19
N GLN A 78 -18.41 1.76 0.40
CA GLN A 78 -17.53 2.87 0.72
C GLN A 78 -16.57 2.60 1.88
N ASN A 79 -16.96 1.87 2.92
CA ASN A 79 -16.20 1.73 4.17
C ASN A 79 -15.36 0.44 4.28
N GLN A 80 -15.07 -0.18 3.13
CA GLN A 80 -14.33 -1.43 2.95
C GLN A 80 -15.15 -2.69 3.24
N VAL A 81 -15.26 -3.54 2.22
CA VAL A 81 -15.76 -4.91 2.37
C VAL A 81 -14.61 -5.83 2.77
N ASP A 82 -14.73 -6.53 3.90
CA ASP A 82 -13.79 -7.60 4.30
C ASP A 82 -14.02 -8.85 3.43
N THR A 83 -13.42 -8.84 2.25
CA THR A 83 -13.53 -9.93 1.28
C THR A 83 -12.82 -11.22 1.72
N SER A 84 -11.98 -11.18 2.77
CA SER A 84 -11.29 -12.37 3.29
C SER A 84 -12.26 -13.42 3.86
N LYS A 85 -13.44 -12.97 4.30
CA LYS A 85 -14.53 -13.81 4.81
C LYS A 85 -15.52 -14.23 3.73
N MET A 86 -15.34 -13.75 2.51
CA MET A 86 -16.22 -14.01 1.39
C MET A 86 -15.59 -15.03 0.45
N LYS A 87 -16.43 -15.81 -0.22
CA LYS A 87 -15.97 -16.83 -1.15
C LYS A 87 -15.53 -16.19 -2.46
N GLU A 88 -14.21 -16.16 -2.69
CA GLU A 88 -13.64 -15.74 -3.97
C GLU A 88 -14.04 -16.73 -5.09
N LEU A 89 -14.49 -16.19 -6.22
CA LEU A 89 -14.87 -16.94 -7.40
C LEU A 89 -13.64 -17.16 -8.31
N ARG A 90 -13.24 -18.42 -8.48
CA ARG A 90 -12.13 -18.79 -9.38
C ARG A 90 -12.59 -18.78 -10.83
N ALA A 91 -11.79 -18.19 -11.72
CA ALA A 91 -12.12 -18.02 -13.14
C ALA A 91 -12.48 -19.33 -13.87
N SER A 92 -11.95 -20.48 -13.45
CA SER A 92 -12.22 -21.80 -14.04
C SER A 92 -13.51 -22.46 -13.57
N TRP A 93 -14.25 -21.87 -12.62
CA TRP A 93 -15.48 -22.46 -12.11
C TRP A 93 -16.67 -22.16 -13.02
N LYS A 94 -17.54 -23.16 -13.24
CA LYS A 94 -18.85 -22.94 -13.85
C LYS A 94 -19.79 -22.21 -12.89
N LEU A 95 -20.61 -21.31 -13.42
CA LEU A 95 -21.57 -20.52 -12.63
C LEU A 95 -22.69 -21.39 -12.05
N ASN A 96 -23.15 -22.40 -12.78
CA ASN A 96 -24.21 -23.32 -12.37
C ASN A 96 -23.80 -24.34 -11.28
N LYS A 97 -22.64 -24.19 -10.63
CA LYS A 97 -22.30 -25.02 -9.47
C LYS A 97 -23.37 -24.86 -8.39
N PRO A 98 -23.78 -25.93 -7.68
CA PRO A 98 -24.83 -25.88 -6.67
C PRO A 98 -24.58 -24.89 -5.53
N ASN A 99 -23.32 -24.53 -5.28
CA ASN A 99 -22.91 -23.61 -4.23
C ASN A 99 -22.49 -22.21 -4.75
N LEU A 100 -22.88 -21.87 -5.98
CA LEU A 100 -22.69 -20.58 -6.63
C LEU A 100 -24.04 -20.03 -7.09
N PHE A 101 -24.37 -20.20 -8.38
CA PHE A 101 -25.60 -19.70 -9.03
C PHE A 101 -26.34 -20.84 -9.77
N GLY A 102 -26.20 -22.07 -9.25
CA GLY A 102 -26.90 -23.24 -9.78
C GLY A 102 -28.43 -23.17 -9.61
N PRO A 103 -29.17 -24.07 -10.27
CA PRO A 103 -30.64 -24.08 -10.27
C PRO A 103 -31.26 -24.22 -8.88
N ASP A 104 -30.54 -24.82 -7.92
CA ASP A 104 -31.00 -25.00 -6.54
C ASP A 104 -30.75 -23.79 -5.63
N VAL A 105 -30.12 -22.72 -6.17
CA VAL A 105 -29.81 -21.51 -5.41
C VAL A 105 -30.88 -20.46 -5.64
N SER A 106 -31.56 -20.04 -4.57
CA SER A 106 -32.43 -18.87 -4.62
C SER A 106 -31.57 -17.60 -4.73
N LEU A 107 -31.64 -16.97 -5.90
CA LEU A 107 -30.93 -15.72 -6.18
C LEU A 107 -31.55 -14.52 -5.45
N ARG A 108 -32.80 -14.63 -4.96
CA ARG A 108 -33.57 -13.55 -4.32
C ARG A 108 -33.64 -12.28 -5.19
N GLU A 109 -34.62 -11.43 -4.89
CA GLU A 109 -34.76 -10.11 -5.51
C GLU A 109 -34.15 -9.05 -4.59
N ASP A 110 -33.74 -7.92 -5.16
CA ASP A 110 -33.19 -6.76 -4.42
C ASP A 110 -31.93 -7.05 -3.58
N VAL A 111 -31.10 -7.98 -4.06
CA VAL A 111 -29.83 -8.36 -3.42
C VAL A 111 -28.66 -8.34 -4.40
N ILE A 112 -27.46 -8.06 -3.89
CA ILE A 112 -26.21 -8.22 -4.60
C ILE A 112 -25.81 -9.69 -4.58
N HIS A 113 -25.39 -10.18 -5.75
CA HIS A 113 -24.94 -11.55 -5.97
C HIS A 113 -23.41 -11.63 -6.01
N VAL A 114 -22.78 -10.62 -6.64
CA VAL A 114 -21.34 -10.59 -6.88
C VAL A 114 -20.79 -9.24 -6.44
N LEU A 115 -19.76 -9.28 -5.58
CA LEU A 115 -18.93 -8.13 -5.31
C LEU A 115 -17.72 -8.13 -6.24
N VAL A 116 -17.49 -6.99 -6.89
CA VAL A 116 -16.42 -6.78 -7.85
C VAL A 116 -15.36 -5.90 -7.21
N LEU A 117 -14.19 -6.46 -6.99
CA LEU A 117 -13.02 -5.69 -6.54
C LEU A 117 -12.14 -5.40 -7.76
N VAL A 118 -11.94 -4.10 -8.02
CA VAL A 118 -11.11 -3.62 -9.13
C VAL A 118 -9.70 -3.34 -8.61
N PRO A 119 -8.65 -3.93 -9.23
CA PRO A 119 -7.27 -3.68 -8.83
C PRO A 119 -6.95 -2.18 -8.88
N GLY A 120 -6.37 -1.67 -7.80
CA GLY A 120 -6.01 -0.26 -7.72
C GLY A 120 -7.16 0.68 -7.31
N GLN A 121 -8.32 0.18 -6.90
CA GLN A 121 -9.17 1.02 -6.05
C GLN A 121 -8.46 1.22 -4.70
N ARG A 122 -8.26 2.49 -4.32
CA ARG A 122 -8.05 2.84 -2.91
C ARG A 122 -9.34 2.41 -2.21
N LEU A 123 -9.34 1.22 -1.62
CA LEU A 123 -10.31 0.93 -0.57
C LEU A 123 -10.04 2.01 0.48
N SER A 124 -10.97 2.93 0.68
CA SER A 124 -11.03 3.69 1.91
C SER A 124 -11.04 2.64 3.01
N VAL A 125 -9.92 2.48 3.71
CA VAL A 125 -9.75 1.49 4.78
C VAL A 125 -10.59 1.98 5.98
N GLY A 126 -11.91 1.93 5.84
CA GLY A 126 -12.88 2.43 6.80
C GLY A 126 -12.98 1.51 8.02
N ALA A 127 -12.87 0.20 7.81
CA ALA A 127 -12.93 -0.79 8.90
C ALA A 127 -11.76 -0.65 9.89
N ALA A 128 -10.57 -0.25 9.43
CA ALA A 128 -9.42 -0.05 10.31
C ALA A 128 -9.38 1.38 10.89
N ALA A 129 -9.90 2.38 10.19
CA ALA A 129 -10.09 3.73 10.73
C ALA A 129 -11.12 3.79 11.87
N LEU A 130 -12.11 2.87 11.88
CA LEU A 130 -13.12 2.71 12.94
C LEU A 130 -12.68 1.83 14.12
N ARG A 131 -11.62 1.04 13.98
CA ARG A 131 -11.03 0.37 15.14
C ARG A 131 -10.30 1.41 15.98
N GLU A 132 -10.55 1.38 17.28
CA GLU A 132 -9.70 2.14 18.20
C GLU A 132 -8.25 1.74 17.96
N PRO A 133 -7.34 2.71 17.76
CA PRO A 133 -5.93 2.42 17.59
C PRO A 133 -5.42 1.68 18.81
N HIS A 134 -4.42 0.82 18.59
CA HIS A 134 -3.78 0.10 19.69
C HIS A 134 -3.34 1.09 20.79
N PRO A 135 -3.58 0.80 22.09
CA PRO A 135 -3.37 1.79 23.17
C PRO A 135 -1.95 2.38 23.21
N VAL A 136 -0.94 1.58 22.86
CA VAL A 136 0.46 2.05 22.81
C VAL A 136 0.67 3.04 21.66
N ARG A 137 0.12 2.78 20.49
CA ARG A 137 0.17 3.69 19.34
C ARG A 137 -0.61 4.96 19.60
N LYS A 138 -1.77 4.85 20.26
CA LYS A 138 -2.58 6.02 20.69
C LYS A 138 -1.79 6.93 21.63
N LYS A 139 -1.15 6.36 22.66
CA LYS A 139 -0.28 7.11 23.57
C LYS A 139 0.89 7.79 22.82
N ARG A 140 1.50 7.06 21.88
CA ARG A 140 2.56 7.60 21.01
C ARG A 140 2.07 8.80 20.19
N TRP A 141 0.84 8.77 19.68
CA TRP A 141 0.22 9.90 18.97
C TRP A 141 -0.03 11.09 19.89
N GLU A 142 -0.49 10.86 21.12
CA GLU A 142 -0.69 11.92 22.13
C GLU A 142 0.64 12.64 22.44
N GLU A 143 1.70 11.87 22.73
CA GLU A 143 3.06 12.40 22.97
C GLU A 143 3.59 13.16 21.74
N LEU A 144 3.36 12.63 20.53
CA LEU A 144 3.78 13.27 19.29
C LEU A 144 3.02 14.59 19.04
N ASN A 145 1.71 14.61 19.31
CA ASN A 145 0.88 15.79 19.15
C ASN A 145 1.34 16.95 20.07
N GLU A 146 1.79 16.65 21.29
CA GLU A 146 2.36 17.68 22.17
C GLU A 146 3.57 18.39 21.55
N VAL A 147 4.42 17.65 20.84
CA VAL A 147 5.58 18.20 20.13
C VAL A 147 5.13 18.97 18.88
N LEU A 148 4.25 18.38 18.07
CA LEU A 148 3.77 18.99 16.83
C LEU A 148 3.04 20.31 17.10
N ASP A 149 2.16 20.34 18.10
CA ASP A 149 1.39 21.53 18.47
C ASP A 149 2.29 22.62 19.05
N ARG A 150 3.27 22.25 19.88
CA ARG A 150 4.26 23.19 20.43
C ARG A 150 5.06 23.86 19.31
N ASN A 151 5.54 23.08 18.35
CA ASN A 151 6.36 23.61 17.27
C ASN A 151 5.55 24.44 16.26
N LYS A 152 4.29 24.06 16.00
CA LYS A 152 3.35 24.89 15.22
C LYS A 152 3.15 26.26 15.84
N ARG A 153 2.95 26.34 17.17
CA ARG A 153 2.78 27.61 17.89
C ARG A 153 4.04 28.48 17.89
N SER A 154 5.22 27.88 18.08
CA SER A 154 6.48 28.61 18.07
C SER A 154 6.76 29.31 16.73
N LYS A 155 6.40 28.69 15.60
CA LYS A 155 6.61 29.28 14.26
C LYS A 155 5.69 30.48 13.99
N VAL A 156 4.45 30.47 14.50
CA VAL A 156 3.51 31.61 14.39
C VAL A 156 4.05 32.84 15.13
N ASN A 157 4.76 32.62 16.25
CA ASN A 157 5.35 33.70 17.05
C ASN A 157 6.65 34.28 16.46
N SER A 158 7.23 33.66 15.42
CA SER A 158 8.50 34.07 14.79
C SER A 158 8.31 34.61 13.37
N ALA A 159 7.13 35.12 13.02
CA ALA A 159 6.76 35.52 11.67
C ALA A 159 7.72 36.55 11.06
N GLY A 160 8.63 36.05 10.24
CA GLY A 160 9.60 36.83 9.47
C GLY A 160 10.43 35.97 8.53
N GLU A 161 9.88 34.89 7.97
CA GLU A 161 10.33 34.28 6.70
C GLU A 161 9.46 33.05 6.39
N SER A 162 8.79 33.10 5.24
CA SER A 162 7.99 31.99 4.71
C SER A 162 8.92 30.88 4.22
N SER A 163 9.26 29.94 5.10
CA SER A 163 9.75 28.63 4.68
C SER A 163 8.59 27.65 4.70
N THR A 164 8.02 27.40 3.52
CA THR A 164 7.14 26.27 3.20
C THR A 164 7.96 24.97 3.13
N GLY A 165 8.66 24.64 4.21
CA GLY A 165 9.38 23.40 4.39
C GLY A 165 8.73 22.55 5.48
N TYR A 166 8.56 21.27 5.19
CA TYR A 166 7.94 20.20 6.00
C TYR A 166 8.68 19.90 7.34
N SER A 167 9.41 20.88 7.91
CA SER A 167 10.32 20.75 9.04
C SER A 167 9.75 21.28 10.36
N TYR A 168 8.53 20.87 10.72
CA TYR A 168 7.95 21.29 12.00
C TYR A 168 8.44 20.44 13.18
N VAL A 169 9.24 19.40 12.95
CA VAL A 169 9.76 18.54 14.03
C VAL A 169 11.19 18.09 13.74
N SER A 170 12.03 18.11 14.77
CA SER A 170 13.40 17.60 14.72
C SER A 170 13.41 16.09 14.91
N PHE A 171 14.38 15.38 14.32
CA PHE A 171 14.53 13.95 14.59
C PHE A 171 14.78 13.68 16.08
N THR A 172 15.49 14.56 16.76
CA THR A 172 15.75 14.43 18.20
C THR A 172 14.47 14.37 19.02
N ASP A 173 13.43 15.13 18.66
CA ASP A 173 12.15 15.08 19.36
C ASP A 173 11.34 13.84 18.96
N VAL A 174 11.39 13.46 17.68
CA VAL A 174 10.77 12.21 17.21
C VAL A 174 11.41 10.99 17.88
N ASP A 175 12.74 10.91 17.97
CA ASP A 175 13.47 9.75 18.52
C ASP A 175 13.23 9.57 20.02
N LYS A 176 12.94 10.63 20.78
CA LYS A 176 12.54 10.51 22.19
C LYS A 176 11.23 9.74 22.36
N ILE A 177 10.31 9.86 21.41
CA ILE A 177 8.96 9.27 21.46
C ILE A 177 8.93 7.94 20.69
N MET A 178 9.60 7.91 19.55
CA MET A 178 9.51 6.87 18.53
C MET A 178 10.84 6.14 18.34
N ARG A 179 11.61 5.97 19.41
CA ARG A 179 12.96 5.40 19.36
C ARG A 179 12.97 4.06 18.65
N ALA A 180 13.69 4.00 17.54
CA ALA A 180 13.73 2.79 16.73
C ALA A 180 14.59 1.71 17.40
N ARG A 181 14.07 0.48 17.42
CA ARG A 181 14.83 -0.71 17.80
C ARG A 181 15.59 -1.25 16.59
N ARG A 182 16.73 -1.90 16.85
CA ARG A 182 17.45 -2.61 15.79
C ARG A 182 16.61 -3.77 15.28
N TYR A 183 16.56 -3.91 13.97
CA TYR A 183 15.87 -4.97 13.25
C TYR A 183 16.73 -5.40 12.07
N GLU A 184 16.54 -6.64 11.61
CA GLU A 184 17.13 -7.12 10.35
C GLU A 184 16.01 -7.22 9.33
N GLN A 185 16.06 -6.38 8.30
CA GLN A 185 15.08 -6.41 7.21
C GLN A 185 15.25 -7.70 6.39
N PRO A 186 14.24 -8.60 6.34
CA PRO A 186 14.30 -9.81 5.54
C PRO A 186 14.49 -9.48 4.07
N SER A 187 15.02 -10.46 3.35
CA SER A 187 15.30 -10.38 1.92
C SER A 187 14.55 -11.50 1.22
N LYS A 188 14.00 -11.22 0.05
CA LYS A 188 13.38 -12.22 -0.82
C LYS A 188 14.09 -12.20 -2.17
N VAL A 189 14.39 -13.38 -2.69
CA VAL A 189 15.20 -13.53 -3.90
C VAL A 189 14.55 -12.82 -5.08
N VAL A 190 15.33 -11.97 -5.76
CA VAL A 190 14.98 -11.40 -7.07
C VAL A 190 15.71 -12.21 -8.15
N GLU A 191 14.99 -12.62 -9.18
CA GLU A 191 15.54 -13.41 -10.29
C GLU A 191 16.68 -12.66 -11.00
N ASN A 192 17.72 -13.40 -11.39
CA ASN A 192 18.95 -12.80 -11.93
C ASN A 192 18.71 -12.04 -13.23
N ASP A 193 17.81 -12.50 -14.09
CA ASP A 193 17.48 -11.84 -15.36
C ASP A 193 16.86 -10.45 -15.12
N LYS A 194 15.96 -10.32 -14.14
CA LYS A 194 15.38 -9.02 -13.73
C LYS A 194 16.45 -8.11 -13.15
N LEU A 195 17.28 -8.65 -12.28
CA LEU A 195 18.39 -7.91 -11.67
C LEU A 195 19.41 -7.44 -12.71
N ASP A 196 19.71 -8.25 -13.73
CA ASP A 196 20.64 -7.89 -14.80
C ASP A 196 20.12 -6.72 -15.65
N VAL A 197 18.82 -6.70 -15.95
CA VAL A 197 18.18 -5.57 -16.63
C VAL A 197 18.25 -4.30 -15.79
N LEU A 198 17.91 -4.37 -14.50
CA LEU A 198 18.03 -3.25 -13.57
C LEU A 198 19.47 -2.72 -13.51
N TYR A 199 20.44 -3.63 -13.36
CA TYR A 199 21.84 -3.27 -13.23
C TYR A 199 22.37 -2.62 -14.50
N ALA A 200 22.07 -3.19 -15.67
CA ALA A 200 22.43 -2.61 -16.96
C ALA A 200 21.84 -1.20 -17.13
N TYR A 201 20.61 -0.97 -16.67
CA TYR A 201 19.98 0.35 -16.71
C TYR A 201 20.68 1.36 -15.79
N LEU A 202 21.04 0.96 -14.56
CA LEU A 202 21.82 1.82 -13.66
C LEU A 202 23.19 2.19 -14.26
N LEU A 203 23.85 1.26 -14.98
CA LEU A 203 25.10 1.56 -15.70
C LEU A 203 24.93 2.55 -16.85
N LEU A 204 23.74 2.60 -17.49
CA LEU A 204 23.44 3.64 -18.48
C LEU A 204 23.27 5.00 -17.81
N LEU A 205 22.59 5.03 -16.67
CA LEU A 205 22.37 6.26 -15.91
C LEU A 205 23.67 6.85 -15.36
N THR A 206 24.60 6.03 -14.87
CA THR A 206 25.92 6.52 -14.41
C THR A 206 26.71 7.16 -15.55
N LYS A 207 26.66 6.60 -16.75
CA LYS A 207 27.29 7.19 -17.94
C LYS A 207 26.63 8.50 -18.36
N ALA A 208 25.31 8.61 -18.23
CA ALA A 208 24.54 9.77 -18.67
C ALA A 208 24.59 10.94 -17.67
N PHE A 209 24.46 10.65 -16.37
CA PHE A 209 24.35 11.65 -15.32
C PHE A 209 25.64 11.88 -14.52
N GLY A 210 26.67 11.04 -14.71
CA GLY A 210 27.93 11.09 -13.98
C GLY A 210 27.81 10.57 -12.54
N GLU A 211 28.67 11.07 -11.66
CA GLU A 211 28.78 10.67 -10.24
C GLU A 211 27.42 10.67 -9.51
N ILE A 212 27.07 9.56 -8.87
CA ILE A 212 25.72 9.38 -8.30
C ILE A 212 25.49 10.25 -7.06
N VAL A 213 26.52 10.36 -6.23
CA VAL A 213 26.46 11.03 -4.92
C VAL A 213 26.60 12.54 -5.01
N THR A 214 27.04 13.07 -6.16
CA THR A 214 27.17 14.51 -6.37
C THR A 214 26.02 15.02 -7.26
N GLY A 215 25.16 15.87 -6.69
CA GLY A 215 24.01 16.41 -7.42
C GLY A 215 22.86 16.93 -6.56
N LYS A 216 21.87 17.52 -7.23
CA LYS A 216 20.59 17.95 -6.64
C LYS A 216 19.65 16.75 -6.45
N GLU A 217 18.68 16.89 -5.56
CA GLU A 217 17.63 15.88 -5.25
C GLU A 217 17.06 15.20 -6.50
N ALA A 218 16.63 16.00 -7.48
CA ALA A 218 16.08 15.49 -8.74
C ALA A 218 16.97 14.47 -9.49
N LYS A 219 18.31 14.56 -9.37
CA LYS A 219 19.22 13.60 -10.01
C LYS A 219 19.17 12.24 -9.31
N ARG A 220 19.08 12.19 -7.99
CA ARG A 220 19.09 10.92 -7.24
C ARG A 220 17.82 10.10 -7.47
N LEU A 221 16.69 10.77 -7.70
CA LEU A 221 15.44 10.10 -8.08
C LEU A 221 15.60 9.23 -9.33
N HIS A 222 16.41 9.64 -10.31
CA HIS A 222 16.69 8.82 -11.49
C HIS A 222 17.39 7.50 -11.18
N PHE A 223 18.08 7.38 -10.05
CA PHE A 223 18.74 6.15 -9.60
C PHE A 223 17.89 5.35 -8.60
N ILE A 224 17.06 6.02 -7.80
CA ILE A 224 16.14 5.38 -6.83
C ILE A 224 14.96 4.71 -7.54
N VAL A 225 14.27 5.44 -8.42
CA VAL A 225 13.05 4.99 -9.09
C VAL A 225 13.24 3.67 -9.86
N PRO A 226 14.36 3.42 -10.59
CA PRO A 226 14.56 2.14 -11.26
C PRO A 226 14.57 0.94 -10.32
N ILE A 227 15.16 1.06 -9.13
CA ILE A 227 15.15 -0.01 -8.13
C ILE A 227 13.71 -0.27 -7.66
N LEU A 228 12.97 0.80 -7.32
CA LEU A 228 11.56 0.69 -6.91
C LEU A 228 10.71 0.06 -8.02
N ALA A 229 10.82 0.55 -9.25
CA ALA A 229 10.05 0.09 -10.40
C ALA A 229 10.36 -1.36 -10.77
N CYS A 230 11.64 -1.76 -10.72
CA CYS A 230 12.03 -3.15 -10.95
C CYS A 230 11.36 -4.09 -9.95
N VAL A 231 11.38 -3.76 -8.66
CA VAL A 231 10.76 -4.59 -7.61
C VAL A 231 9.24 -4.58 -7.72
N CYS A 232 8.62 -3.42 -7.93
CA CYS A 232 7.16 -3.32 -8.08
C CYS A 232 6.65 -4.08 -9.31
N GLY A 233 7.45 -4.10 -10.39
CA GLY A 233 7.14 -4.85 -11.61
C GLY A 233 7.09 -6.37 -11.43
N LEU A 234 7.63 -6.92 -10.34
CA LEU A 234 7.59 -8.36 -10.04
C LEU A 234 6.20 -8.86 -9.58
N PHE A 235 5.24 -7.95 -9.37
CA PHE A 235 3.92 -8.28 -8.83
C PHE A 235 2.79 -8.14 -9.87
N ASP A 236 3.09 -8.23 -11.17
CA ASP A 236 2.11 -8.23 -12.26
C ASP A 236 1.03 -7.13 -12.16
N GLY A 237 1.45 -5.95 -11.69
CA GLY A 237 0.63 -4.76 -11.51
C GLY A 237 -0.23 -4.72 -10.24
N GLU A 238 -0.13 -5.69 -9.33
CA GLU A 238 -0.77 -5.63 -7.99
C GLU A 238 -0.19 -4.50 -7.12
N VAL A 239 1.03 -4.06 -7.44
CA VAL A 239 1.73 -2.97 -6.78
C VAL A 239 1.60 -1.69 -7.58
N ARG A 240 1.38 -0.57 -6.89
CA ARG A 240 1.38 0.77 -7.49
C ARG A 240 2.35 1.69 -6.78
N ILE A 241 3.02 2.55 -7.55
CA ILE A 241 3.86 3.63 -7.03
C ILE A 241 3.07 4.92 -7.23
N LEU A 242 2.73 5.59 -6.13
CA LEU A 242 2.14 6.92 -6.14
C LEU A 242 3.25 7.94 -5.96
N ALA A 243 3.30 8.96 -6.80
CA ALA A 243 4.31 10.03 -6.72
C ALA A 243 3.73 11.26 -6.00
N GLU A 244 4.57 11.90 -5.18
CA GLU A 244 4.26 13.16 -4.48
C GLU A 244 2.97 13.10 -3.64
N GLU A 245 2.96 12.20 -2.66
CA GLU A 245 1.81 12.04 -1.77
C GLU A 245 1.94 12.93 -0.53
N THR A 246 0.89 13.69 -0.24
CA THR A 246 0.73 14.43 1.02
C THR A 246 -0.56 14.02 1.70
N VAL A 247 -0.48 13.73 3.00
CA VAL A 247 -1.59 13.23 3.81
C VAL A 247 -1.62 14.00 5.12
N THR A 248 -2.80 14.49 5.51
CA THR A 248 -3.01 15.19 6.78
C THR A 248 -3.69 14.26 7.78
N GLY A 249 -3.16 14.19 9.00
CA GLY A 249 -3.70 13.30 10.04
C GLY A 249 -5.05 13.76 10.58
N LYS A 250 -5.83 12.79 11.07
CA LYS A 250 -7.13 13.00 11.73
C LYS A 250 -6.96 13.11 13.24
N ARG A 251 -6.23 12.16 13.84
CA ARG A 251 -5.83 12.09 15.25
C ARG A 251 -4.39 12.53 15.46
N VAL A 252 -3.52 12.34 14.47
CA VAL A 252 -2.14 12.85 14.50
C VAL A 252 -2.11 14.27 13.94
N HIS A 253 -1.68 15.26 14.72
CA HIS A 253 -1.70 16.68 14.37
C HIS A 253 -0.54 17.07 13.42
N GLY A 254 -0.19 16.20 12.48
CA GLY A 254 0.91 16.36 11.54
C GLY A 254 0.48 16.08 10.11
N ASP A 255 1.40 16.39 9.20
CA ASP A 255 1.28 16.06 7.78
C ASP A 255 2.38 15.07 7.41
N GLY A 256 2.01 14.00 6.70
CA GLY A 256 2.94 13.12 6.01
C GLY A 256 3.16 13.63 4.59
N SER A 257 4.41 13.70 4.16
CA SER A 257 4.78 14.03 2.79
C SER A 257 5.83 13.03 2.33
N PHE A 258 5.68 12.51 1.12
CA PHE A 258 6.53 11.45 0.59
C PHE A 258 6.79 11.68 -0.89
N GLU A 259 8.04 11.47 -1.33
CA GLU A 259 8.36 11.44 -2.76
C GLU A 259 7.60 10.31 -3.45
N PHE A 260 7.49 9.15 -2.79
CA PHE A 260 6.64 8.05 -3.26
C PHE A 260 5.93 7.30 -2.13
N VAL A 261 4.76 6.75 -2.44
CA VAL A 261 4.10 5.73 -1.62
C VAL A 261 3.85 4.50 -2.49
N ILE A 262 4.39 3.35 -2.08
CA ILE A 262 4.13 2.07 -2.74
C ILE A 262 2.97 1.37 -2.04
N GLU A 263 1.94 1.03 -2.80
CA GLU A 263 0.73 0.37 -2.32
C GLU A 263 0.61 -1.06 -2.86
N ARG A 264 0.37 -2.04 -1.97
CA ARG A 264 -0.06 -3.41 -2.32
C ARG A 264 -1.08 -3.90 -1.30
N GLY A 265 -2.36 -3.92 -1.65
CA GLY A 265 -3.42 -4.21 -0.67
C GLY A 265 -3.36 -3.26 0.54
N SER A 266 -3.21 -3.79 1.75
CA SER A 266 -3.00 -3.01 2.98
C SER A 266 -1.54 -2.65 3.27
N LYS A 267 -0.58 -3.14 2.48
CA LYS A 267 0.84 -2.79 2.66
C LYS A 267 1.09 -1.39 2.08
N ARG A 268 1.83 -0.59 2.86
CA ARG A 268 2.37 0.72 2.46
C ARG A 268 3.86 0.74 2.70
N VAL A 269 4.61 1.18 1.69
CA VAL A 269 6.03 1.53 1.82
C VAL A 269 6.19 2.99 1.42
N CYS A 270 6.46 3.86 2.39
CA CYS A 270 6.63 5.29 2.17
C CYS A 270 8.10 5.61 1.90
N ILE A 271 8.40 6.30 0.80
CA ILE A 271 9.76 6.64 0.41
C ILE A 271 9.99 8.13 0.65
N VAL A 272 11.04 8.44 1.40
CA VAL A 272 11.54 9.78 1.64
C VAL A 272 12.95 9.93 1.06
N GLU A 273 13.14 10.88 0.17
CA GLU A 273 14.48 11.23 -0.32
C GLU A 273 15.22 12.09 0.71
N ALA A 274 16.40 11.65 1.17
CA ALA A 274 17.22 12.44 2.07
C ALA A 274 17.81 13.66 1.35
N LYS A 275 17.46 14.86 1.84
CA LYS A 275 17.91 16.13 1.27
C LYS A 275 19.32 16.46 1.74
N ARG A 276 20.27 16.65 0.82
CA ARG A 276 21.67 17.05 1.11
C ARG A 276 22.31 16.25 2.25
N ASP A 277 22.01 14.94 2.31
CA ASP A 277 22.46 13.99 3.35
C ASP A 277 21.90 14.24 4.77
N ASP A 278 20.87 15.07 4.92
CA ASP A 278 20.12 15.21 6.17
C ASP A 278 19.12 14.05 6.35
N PHE A 279 19.68 12.88 6.64
CA PHE A 279 18.90 11.69 6.99
C PHE A 279 18.06 11.89 8.25
N GLN A 280 18.48 12.77 9.15
CA GLN A 280 17.73 13.02 10.39
C GLN A 280 16.39 13.67 10.03
N GLN A 281 16.40 14.70 9.20
CA GLN A 281 15.17 15.33 8.73
C GLN A 281 14.31 14.35 7.91
N GLY A 282 14.94 13.52 7.06
CA GLY A 282 14.23 12.48 6.30
C GLY A 282 13.56 11.44 7.21
N LEU A 283 14.23 11.00 8.27
CA LEU A 283 13.68 10.07 9.27
C LEU A 283 12.54 10.70 10.07
N ALA A 284 12.68 11.97 10.48
CA ALA A 284 11.63 12.70 11.18
C ALA A 284 10.35 12.77 10.32
N GLN A 285 10.50 13.15 9.05
CA GLN A 285 9.42 13.17 8.06
C GLN A 285 8.80 11.78 7.86
N ALA A 286 9.62 10.76 7.65
CA ALA A 286 9.16 9.39 7.43
C ALA A 286 8.37 8.84 8.64
N TYR A 287 8.84 9.09 9.86
CA TYR A 287 8.24 8.52 11.07
C TYR A 287 6.91 9.19 11.39
N VAL A 288 6.86 10.52 11.38
CA VAL A 288 5.60 11.26 11.57
C VAL A 288 4.62 10.95 10.45
N GLY A 289 5.09 10.94 9.20
CA GLY A 289 4.26 10.61 8.06
C GLY A 289 3.66 9.20 8.15
N CYS A 290 4.42 8.21 8.63
CA CYS A 290 3.90 6.85 8.83
C CYS A 290 2.79 6.80 9.88
N GLU A 291 2.91 7.55 10.98
CA GLU A 291 1.84 7.63 12.00
C GLU A 291 0.60 8.34 11.45
N VAL A 292 0.78 9.40 10.67
CA VAL A 292 -0.31 10.10 9.98
C VAL A 292 -1.03 9.17 9.02
N LEU A 293 -0.28 8.40 8.21
CA LEU A 293 -0.88 7.45 7.27
C LEU A 293 -1.54 6.27 7.99
N ALA A 294 -0.94 5.77 9.07
CA ALA A 294 -1.54 4.77 9.96
C ALA A 294 -2.87 5.25 10.54
N ASP A 295 -2.95 6.52 10.92
CA ASP A 295 -4.15 7.13 11.44
C ASP A 295 -5.24 7.28 10.37
N VAL A 296 -4.88 7.80 9.20
CA VAL A 296 -5.83 8.07 8.10
C VAL A 296 -6.40 6.78 7.51
N GLU A 297 -5.55 5.78 7.30
CA GLU A 297 -5.89 4.48 6.70
C GLU A 297 -6.07 3.36 7.73
N GLY A 298 -5.96 3.62 9.03
CA GLY A 298 -6.11 2.60 10.07
C GLY A 298 -5.11 1.44 10.02
N LEU A 299 -3.90 1.66 9.49
CA LEU A 299 -2.93 0.58 9.28
C LEU A 299 -2.14 0.25 10.55
N THR A 300 -2.09 -1.03 10.92
CA THR A 300 -1.32 -1.53 12.08
C THR A 300 0.18 -1.65 11.80
N LYS A 301 0.55 -1.72 10.51
CA LYS A 301 1.92 -1.88 10.03
C LYS A 301 2.14 -1.02 8.79
N LEU A 302 3.14 -0.16 8.85
CA LEU A 302 3.67 0.54 7.68
C LEU A 302 5.17 0.36 7.60
N TYR A 303 5.69 0.47 6.39
CA TYR A 303 7.10 0.59 6.17
C TYR A 303 7.48 1.98 5.67
N SER A 304 8.71 2.38 5.94
CA SER A 304 9.32 3.54 5.29
C SER A 304 10.76 3.28 4.88
N ILE A 305 11.20 3.99 3.85
CA ILE A 305 12.56 3.98 3.32
C ILE A 305 13.01 5.43 3.25
N VAL A 306 14.08 5.76 3.97
CA VAL A 306 14.79 7.04 3.81
C VAL A 306 16.08 6.79 3.05
N THR A 307 16.31 7.48 1.93
CA THR A 307 17.48 7.20 1.09
C THR A 307 18.02 8.40 0.32
N ASN A 308 19.34 8.45 0.13
CA ASN A 308 20.04 9.30 -0.84
C ASN A 308 20.61 8.47 -2.02
N PHE A 309 20.00 7.30 -2.30
CA PHE A 309 20.51 6.21 -3.14
C PHE A 309 21.73 5.45 -2.59
N LYS A 310 22.70 6.10 -1.96
CA LYS A 310 23.86 5.38 -1.40
C LYS A 310 23.46 4.66 -0.11
N GLU A 311 22.85 5.37 0.82
CA GLU A 311 22.38 4.86 2.11
C GLU A 311 20.87 4.65 2.05
N TRP A 312 20.40 3.54 2.64
CA TRP A 312 19.00 3.12 2.65
C TRP A 312 18.60 2.71 4.07
N TYR A 313 17.75 3.50 4.69
CA TYR A 313 17.24 3.23 6.04
C TYR A 313 15.84 2.66 5.93
N PHE A 314 15.72 1.37 6.18
CA PHE A 314 14.47 0.63 6.17
C PHE A 314 13.87 0.64 7.56
N SER A 315 12.67 1.19 7.68
CA SER A 315 11.93 1.22 8.94
C SER A 315 10.59 0.54 8.81
N ARG A 316 10.09 0.00 9.92
CA ARG A 316 8.68 -0.40 10.04
C ARG A 316 8.06 0.18 11.30
N SER A 317 6.91 0.83 11.13
CA SER A 317 6.07 1.29 12.22
C SER A 317 5.03 0.23 12.54
N LEU A 318 5.11 -0.31 13.76
CA LEU A 318 4.14 -1.22 14.36
C LEU A 318 3.33 -0.50 15.44
N ASP A 319 2.24 -1.12 15.86
CA ASP A 319 1.36 -0.61 16.92
C ASP A 319 2.07 -0.36 18.26
N ASP A 320 3.12 -1.09 18.58
CA ASP A 320 3.79 -1.01 19.87
C ASP A 320 5.24 -0.52 19.79
N ARG A 321 5.84 -0.49 18.59
CA ARG A 321 7.26 -0.14 18.40
C ARG A 321 7.57 0.34 16.99
N ILE A 322 8.73 0.99 16.86
CA ILE A 322 9.39 1.28 15.59
C ILE A 322 10.66 0.46 15.52
N GLU A 323 10.97 -0.05 14.34
CA GLU A 323 12.15 -0.85 14.08
C GLU A 323 12.87 -0.31 12.83
N ARG A 324 14.21 -0.36 12.84
CA ARG A 324 15.04 0.14 11.73
C ARG A 324 16.22 -0.78 11.41
N PHE A 325 16.51 -0.88 10.12
CA PHE A 325 17.67 -1.52 9.53
C PHE A 325 18.34 -0.55 8.54
N ASP A 326 19.65 -0.35 8.69
CA ASP A 326 20.42 0.58 7.86
C ASP A 326 21.27 -0.23 6.86
N ALA A 327 21.25 0.14 5.59
CA ALA A 327 22.01 -0.52 4.53
C ALA A 327 22.74 0.50 3.63
N THR A 328 23.80 0.05 2.96
CA THR A 328 24.59 0.92 2.07
C THR A 328 24.89 0.20 0.75
N ILE A 329 24.62 0.88 -0.36
CA ILE A 329 25.09 0.48 -1.69
C ILE A 329 26.60 0.70 -1.75
N THR A 330 27.33 -0.35 -2.11
CA THR A 330 28.77 -0.26 -2.34
C THR A 330 29.00 0.35 -3.71
N ILE A 331 29.81 1.41 -3.77
CA ILE A 331 30.12 2.13 -5.01
C ILE A 331 31.63 2.02 -5.26
N VAL A 332 32.00 1.55 -6.45
CA VAL A 332 33.39 1.43 -6.90
C VAL A 332 33.51 2.20 -8.22
N ASN A 333 34.41 3.19 -8.27
CA ASN A 333 34.57 4.08 -9.43
C ASN A 333 33.23 4.69 -9.90
N ASP A 334 32.45 5.23 -8.95
CA ASP A 334 31.12 5.83 -9.18
C ASP A 334 30.04 4.91 -9.73
N ILE A 335 30.31 3.60 -9.74
CA ILE A 335 29.38 2.57 -10.19
C ILE A 335 28.94 1.74 -8.99
N PRO A 336 27.62 1.55 -8.77
CA PRO A 336 27.15 0.69 -7.70
C PRO A 336 27.50 -0.77 -8.04
N THR A 337 27.84 -1.58 -7.05
CA THR A 337 28.05 -3.01 -7.27
C THR A 337 26.72 -3.71 -7.48
N ARG A 338 26.69 -4.71 -8.37
CA ARG A 338 25.47 -5.50 -8.65
C ARG A 338 24.95 -6.17 -7.38
N GLU A 339 25.85 -6.68 -6.53
CA GLU A 339 25.52 -7.36 -5.29
C GLU A 339 24.84 -6.43 -4.27
N SER A 340 25.28 -5.18 -4.19
CA SER A 340 24.66 -4.22 -3.25
C SER A 340 23.33 -3.68 -3.77
N VAL A 341 23.17 -3.51 -5.09
CA VAL A 341 21.86 -3.24 -5.72
C VAL A 341 20.90 -4.41 -5.47
N LYS A 342 21.36 -5.65 -5.63
CA LYS A 342 20.59 -6.86 -5.32
C LYS A 342 20.09 -6.85 -3.88
N MET A 343 20.99 -6.61 -2.93
CA MET A 343 20.63 -6.56 -1.50
C MET A 343 19.50 -5.57 -1.23
N ILE A 344 19.54 -4.36 -1.80
CA ILE A 344 18.47 -3.37 -1.63
C ILE A 344 17.16 -3.84 -2.29
N ALA A 345 17.22 -4.32 -3.53
CA ALA A 345 16.04 -4.79 -4.26
C ALA A 345 15.34 -5.96 -3.54
N GLU A 346 16.10 -6.93 -3.03
CA GLU A 346 15.56 -8.10 -2.32
C GLU A 346 14.92 -7.74 -0.97
N LYS A 347 15.47 -6.72 -0.27
CA LYS A 347 14.87 -6.19 0.97
C LYS A 347 13.53 -5.50 0.69
N ILE A 348 13.46 -4.67 -0.36
CA ILE A 348 12.18 -4.03 -0.79
C ILE A 348 11.19 -5.10 -1.24
N TYR A 349 11.64 -6.12 -1.98
CA TYR A 349 10.78 -7.20 -2.46
C TYR A 349 10.15 -7.98 -1.30
N SER A 350 10.91 -8.20 -0.23
CA SER A 350 10.39 -8.82 0.99
C SER A 350 9.32 -7.95 1.68
N MET A 351 9.50 -6.63 1.77
CA MET A 351 8.52 -5.73 2.41
C MET A 351 7.14 -5.79 1.74
N LEU A 352 7.13 -5.94 0.41
CA LEU A 352 5.92 -6.01 -0.41
C LEU A 352 5.35 -7.42 -0.52
N SER A 353 6.14 -8.46 -0.26
CA SER A 353 5.69 -9.85 -0.26
C SER A 353 4.79 -10.15 0.94
N ASP A 354 3.99 -11.20 0.84
CA ASP A 354 3.16 -11.65 1.94
C ASP A 354 4.07 -12.08 3.11
N ASP A 355 3.63 -11.81 4.34
CA ASP A 355 4.42 -12.15 5.51
C ASP A 355 4.42 -13.69 5.64
N ASP A 356 5.53 -14.35 5.30
CA ASP A 356 5.72 -15.78 5.52
C ASP A 356 5.82 -16.05 7.05
N GLU A 357 4.69 -16.21 7.75
CA GLU A 357 4.68 -16.79 9.10
C GLU A 357 4.29 -18.27 9.05
N PRO A 358 5.20 -19.21 9.37
CA PRO A 358 4.78 -20.41 10.05
C PRO A 358 4.51 -20.04 11.52
N ALA A 359 3.26 -20.18 11.95
CA ALA A 359 2.91 -20.21 13.36
C ALA A 359 3.63 -21.40 14.03
N VAL A 360 4.77 -21.15 14.67
CA VAL A 360 5.34 -22.11 15.62
C VAL A 360 4.55 -21.94 16.90
N ALA A 361 3.50 -22.75 17.05
CA ALA A 361 2.89 -23.01 18.34
C ALA A 361 3.97 -23.64 19.24
N SER A 362 4.51 -22.86 20.17
CA SER A 362 5.26 -23.38 21.31
C SER A 362 4.28 -24.10 22.24
N ASN A 363 4.01 -25.37 21.95
CA ASN A 363 3.47 -26.30 22.93
C ASN A 363 4.61 -26.73 23.87
N GLU A 364 4.89 -25.92 24.88
CA GLU A 364 5.39 -26.48 26.15
C GLU A 364 4.16 -26.90 26.94
N ALA A 365 3.70 -28.12 26.66
CA ALA A 365 2.79 -28.84 27.53
C ALA A 365 3.62 -29.48 28.65
N ILE A 366 3.33 -29.01 29.85
CA ILE A 366 3.55 -29.63 31.16
C ILE A 366 3.46 -31.17 31.06
N LEU A 367 4.53 -31.85 31.49
CA LEU A 367 4.49 -32.97 32.43
C LEU A 367 5.88 -33.17 33.05
#